data_AF-A0AB34J0C8-F1
#
_entry.id   AF-A0AB34J0C8-F1
#
_cell.length_a   1.000
_cell.length_b   1.000
_cell.length_c   1.000
_cell.angle_alpha   90.00
_cell.angle_beta   90.00
_cell.angle_gamma   90.00
#
_symmetry.space_group_name_H-M   'P 1'
#
loop_
_entity.id
_entity.type
_entity.pdbx_description
1 polymer ?
#
loop_
_entity_poly.entity_id
_entity_poly.type
_entity_poly.pdbx_seq_one_letter_code
_entity_poly.pdbx_strand_id
1 'polypeptide(L)'
;MFHLWLARGAWRVKDLGSVRINQRKAVVRFEDRGKAHDEAKKGHYEAKKAHDEAKKANDGAKNALEEPKAMSLMRIASNVSLQAAHETTLALGRLEGHVKAMPRHLIEHDRQLVHMREMVHDALTSARTLAYPMALLPFDVFKAGGQLRSHEQLRARLIMVEDYPELSLLVKRCPFTVFFSHQWLGCSLPDPSREHYLAIQDYTHLFVGERVFHPTHGPGTVISATPGSREVKFDDGSTHAYKTHSFGKLTPLDSEVELSMCRSESAEAARCSTNVDALADESRKTLGI
;
A
#
# COMPACT_ATOMS: atom_id res chain seq x y z
N MET A 1 -0.85 -25.69 -16.67
CA MET A 1 0.21 -24.66 -16.76
C MET A 1 -0.32 -23.45 -15.99
N PHE A 2 0.09 -23.25 -14.73
CA PHE A 2 -0.50 -22.26 -13.84
C PHE A 2 0.53 -21.20 -13.43
N HIS A 3 0.12 -19.93 -13.46
CA HIS A 3 0.99 -18.78 -13.17
C HIS A 3 0.95 -18.45 -11.67
N LEU A 4 2.05 -18.73 -10.98
CA LEU A 4 2.36 -18.20 -9.66
C LEU A 4 2.50 -16.67 -9.76
N TRP A 5 1.58 -15.91 -9.15
CA TRP A 5 1.67 -14.45 -9.07
C TRP A 5 2.35 -14.04 -7.76
N LEU A 6 3.66 -13.77 -7.81
CA LEU A 6 4.39 -13.08 -6.74
C LEU A 6 4.45 -11.59 -7.10
N ALA A 7 3.75 -10.76 -6.35
CA ALA A 7 3.75 -9.31 -6.55
C ALA A 7 5.11 -8.72 -6.13
N ARG A 8 6.01 -8.51 -7.09
CA ARG A 8 7.21 -7.68 -6.92
C ARG A 8 7.05 -6.39 -7.71
N GLY A 9 7.01 -5.26 -7.01
CA GLY A 9 7.00 -3.92 -7.61
C GLY A 9 8.33 -3.59 -8.28
N ALA A 10 8.48 -3.94 -9.54
CA ALA A 10 9.50 -3.38 -10.44
C ALA A 10 8.93 -3.31 -11.87
N TRP A 11 8.01 -2.37 -12.11
CA TRP A 11 7.52 -2.08 -13.45
C TRP A 11 8.60 -1.33 -14.24
N ARG A 12 9.44 -2.03 -14.99
CA ARG A 12 10.10 -1.45 -16.17
C ARG A 12 9.23 -1.78 -17.38
N VAL A 13 8.50 -0.78 -17.85
CA VAL A 13 7.83 -0.79 -19.15
C VAL A 13 8.92 -0.70 -20.22
N LYS A 14 9.43 -1.84 -20.66
CA LYS A 14 10.09 -1.98 -21.95
C LYS A 14 9.31 -3.05 -22.69
N ASP A 15 8.89 -2.71 -23.92
CA ASP A 15 8.28 -3.62 -24.90
C ASP A 15 6.76 -3.83 -24.82
N LEU A 16 6.00 -2.73 -24.83
CA LEU A 16 4.71 -2.71 -25.50
C LEU A 16 4.87 -1.98 -26.83
N GLY A 17 4.66 -2.74 -27.92
CA GLY A 17 4.75 -2.26 -29.30
C GLY A 17 3.95 -0.98 -29.52
N SER A 18 4.53 -0.08 -30.32
CA SER A 18 3.97 1.21 -30.65
C SER A 18 2.62 1.07 -31.36
N VAL A 19 1.52 1.19 -30.62
CA VAL A 19 0.23 1.56 -31.19
C VAL A 19 0.32 3.04 -31.53
N ARG A 20 0.48 3.36 -32.82
CA ARG A 20 0.34 4.74 -33.33
C ARG A 20 -1.11 5.17 -33.18
N ILE A 21 -1.45 5.74 -32.04
CA ILE A 21 -2.66 6.53 -31.88
C ILE A 21 -2.39 7.89 -32.53
N ASN A 22 -3.20 8.21 -33.54
CA ASN A 22 -3.11 9.42 -34.32
C ASN A 22 -3.49 10.63 -33.44
N GLN A 23 -2.50 11.22 -32.76
CA GLN A 23 -2.67 12.42 -31.94
C GLN A 23 -2.83 13.66 -32.82
N ARG A 24 -4.05 13.91 -33.31
CA ARG A 24 -4.45 15.25 -33.73
C ARG A 24 -5.14 15.95 -32.56
N LYS A 25 -4.38 16.86 -31.94
CA LYS A 25 -4.77 18.04 -31.16
C LYS A 25 -6.12 18.00 -30.42
N ALA A 26 -6.07 17.72 -29.12
CA ALA A 26 -6.95 18.32 -28.15
C ALA A 26 -6.10 18.92 -27.02
N VAL A 27 -5.64 20.16 -27.23
CA VAL A 27 -5.09 20.98 -26.14
C VAL A 27 -6.28 21.53 -25.38
N VAL A 28 -6.76 20.80 -24.37
CA VAL A 28 -7.69 21.32 -23.38
C VAL A 28 -6.84 21.94 -22.27
N ARG A 29 -6.86 23.27 -22.18
CA ARG A 29 -6.18 24.03 -21.12
C ARG A 29 -6.75 23.60 -19.76
N PHE A 30 -5.88 23.15 -18.87
CA PHE A 30 -6.21 22.72 -17.50
C PHE A 30 -6.25 23.88 -16.49
N GLU A 31 -6.28 25.13 -16.95
CA GLU A 31 -6.17 26.32 -16.09
C GLU A 31 -7.50 26.73 -15.40
N ASP A 32 -8.65 26.16 -15.78
CA ASP A 32 -9.96 26.60 -15.26
C ASP A 32 -10.51 25.81 -14.06
N ARG A 33 -9.87 24.71 -13.63
CA ARG A 33 -10.35 23.94 -12.46
C ARG A 33 -10.02 24.58 -11.11
N GLY A 34 -8.99 25.44 -11.04
CA GLY A 34 -8.63 26.14 -9.80
C GLY A 34 -9.67 27.19 -9.40
N LYS A 35 -10.11 28.01 -10.35
CA LYS A 35 -11.06 29.10 -10.11
C LYS A 35 -12.44 28.61 -9.63
N ALA A 36 -12.96 27.54 -10.24
CA ALA A 36 -14.25 26.98 -9.84
C ALA A 36 -14.26 26.44 -8.40
N HIS A 37 -13.14 25.88 -7.94
CA HIS A 37 -13.02 25.36 -6.58
C HIS A 37 -12.88 26.48 -5.53
N ASP A 38 -12.19 27.56 -5.87
CA ASP A 38 -12.05 28.72 -5.00
C ASP A 38 -13.35 29.54 -4.90
N GLU A 39 -14.12 29.65 -5.99
CA GLU A 39 -15.46 30.25 -5.98
C GLU A 39 -16.46 29.44 -5.14
N ALA A 40 -16.41 28.11 -5.20
CA ALA A 40 -17.25 27.23 -4.38
C ALA A 40 -16.93 27.36 -2.87
N LYS A 41 -15.65 27.49 -2.50
CA LYS A 41 -15.24 27.74 -1.10
C LYS A 41 -15.69 29.11 -0.60
N LYS A 42 -15.64 30.13 -1.44
CA LYS A 42 -16.14 31.47 -1.11
C LYS A 42 -17.64 31.45 -0.83
N GLY A 43 -18.42 30.77 -1.67
CA GLY A 43 -19.86 30.59 -1.46
C GLY A 43 -20.19 29.86 -0.14
N HIS A 44 -19.44 28.81 0.21
CA HIS A 44 -19.65 28.10 1.47
C HIS A 44 -19.34 28.98 2.70
N TYR A 45 -18.30 29.81 2.64
CA TYR A 45 -17.94 30.72 3.73
C TYR A 45 -18.98 31.83 3.92
N GLU A 46 -19.48 32.40 2.82
CA GLU A 46 -20.54 33.42 2.85
C GLU A 46 -21.87 32.83 3.38
N ALA A 47 -22.23 31.61 2.98
CA ALA A 47 -23.41 30.92 3.51
C ALA A 47 -23.29 30.61 5.01
N LYS A 48 -22.11 30.19 5.48
CA LYS A 48 -21.85 29.93 6.90
C LYS A 48 -21.90 31.22 7.72
N LYS A 49 -21.33 32.30 7.20
CA LYS A 49 -21.40 33.63 7.82
C LYS A 49 -22.84 34.13 7.94
N ALA A 50 -23.63 34.00 6.87
CA ALA A 50 -25.05 34.37 6.89
C ALA A 50 -25.86 33.53 7.89
N HIS A 51 -25.58 32.23 8.00
CA HIS A 51 -26.20 31.34 8.97
C HIS A 51 -25.85 31.74 10.42
N ASP A 52 -24.58 32.06 10.70
CA ASP A 52 -24.12 32.46 12.03
C ASP A 52 -24.65 33.86 12.43
N GLU A 53 -24.79 34.78 11.48
CA GLU A 53 -25.43 36.08 11.69
C GLU A 53 -26.95 35.93 11.95
N ALA A 54 -27.64 35.06 11.20
CA ALA A 54 -29.05 34.75 11.44
C ALA A 54 -29.27 34.09 12.81
N LYS A 55 -28.34 33.21 13.24
CA LYS A 55 -28.38 32.58 14.56
C LYS A 55 -28.20 33.61 15.68
N LYS A 56 -27.23 34.53 15.56
CA LYS A 56 -27.04 35.62 16.52
C LYS A 56 -28.25 36.55 16.60
N ALA A 57 -28.90 36.86 15.48
CA ALA A 57 -30.13 37.66 15.47
C ALA A 57 -31.29 36.95 16.18
N ASN A 58 -31.42 35.63 16.01
CA ASN A 58 -32.47 34.83 16.65
C ASN A 58 -32.24 34.69 18.17
N ASP A 59 -30.99 34.52 18.60
CA ASP A 59 -30.65 34.44 20.03
C ASP A 59 -30.83 35.79 20.74
N GLY A 60 -30.63 36.92 20.04
CA GLY A 60 -30.97 38.26 20.55
C GLY A 60 -32.47 38.52 20.68
N ALA A 61 -33.29 37.95 19.79
CA ALA A 61 -34.75 38.11 19.80
C ALA A 61 -35.45 37.32 20.92
N LYS A 62 -34.82 36.25 21.44
CA LYS A 62 -35.39 35.44 22.54
C LYS A 62 -35.42 36.15 23.90
N ASN A 63 -34.66 37.22 24.09
CA ASN A 63 -34.60 37.94 25.38
C ASN A 63 -35.49 39.20 25.45
N ALA A 64 -36.22 39.53 24.38
CA ALA A 64 -37.06 40.71 24.34
C ALA A 64 -38.36 40.40 23.58
N LEU A 65 -39.25 39.63 24.17
CA LEU A 65 -40.54 39.36 23.55
C LEU A 65 -41.65 39.26 24.57
N GLU A 66 -42.27 40.41 24.81
CA GLU A 66 -43.69 40.47 25.09
C GLU A 66 -44.45 39.70 23.98
N GLU A 67 -45.35 38.83 24.42
CA GLU A 67 -46.05 37.80 23.63
C GLU A 67 -46.77 38.24 22.34
N PRO A 68 -47.22 39.50 22.13
CA PRO A 68 -47.91 39.86 20.88
C PRO A 68 -46.98 39.89 19.65
N LYS A 69 -45.70 40.25 19.83
CA LYS A 69 -44.75 40.39 18.71
C LYS A 69 -44.18 39.04 18.27
N ALA A 70 -44.06 38.08 19.19
CA ALA A 70 -43.64 36.70 18.90
C ALA A 70 -44.55 36.00 17.91
N MET A 71 -45.85 36.07 18.17
CA MET A 71 -46.86 35.45 17.33
C MET A 71 -46.94 36.10 15.95
N SER A 72 -46.72 37.42 15.87
CA SER A 72 -46.64 38.13 14.60
C SER A 72 -45.41 37.72 13.78
N LEU A 73 -44.23 37.61 14.42
CA LEU A 73 -43.00 37.19 13.74
C LEU A 73 -43.04 35.72 13.32
N MET A 74 -43.62 34.81 14.11
CA MET A 74 -43.82 33.42 13.70
C MET A 74 -44.76 33.29 12.50
N ARG A 75 -45.84 34.07 12.45
CA ARG A 75 -46.74 34.08 11.28
C ARG A 75 -46.04 34.60 10.03
N ILE A 76 -45.22 35.65 10.16
CA ILE A 76 -44.42 36.17 9.04
C ILE A 76 -43.41 35.11 8.57
N ALA A 77 -42.67 34.46 9.49
CA ALA A 77 -41.71 33.42 9.14
C ALA A 77 -42.38 32.20 8.48
N SER A 78 -43.56 31.79 8.96
CA SER A 78 -44.35 30.71 8.36
C SER A 78 -44.82 31.07 6.95
N ASN A 79 -45.31 32.30 6.75
CA ASN A 79 -45.73 32.77 5.42
C ASN A 79 -44.56 32.88 4.44
N VAL A 80 -43.38 33.35 4.89
CA VAL A 80 -42.17 33.40 4.07
C VAL A 80 -41.71 31.99 3.69
N SER A 81 -41.75 31.03 4.62
CA SER A 81 -41.40 29.64 4.33
C SER A 81 -42.39 28.99 3.34
N LEU A 82 -43.69 29.26 3.48
CA LEU A 82 -44.72 28.78 2.55
C LEU A 82 -44.58 29.41 1.17
N GLN A 83 -44.25 30.70 1.10
CA GLN A 83 -44.00 31.39 -0.16
C GLN A 83 -42.74 30.84 -0.86
N ALA A 84 -41.64 30.64 -0.13
CA ALA A 84 -40.42 30.05 -0.67
C ALA A 84 -40.66 28.61 -1.16
N ALA A 85 -41.44 27.81 -0.43
CA ALA A 85 -41.85 26.47 -0.87
C ALA A 85 -42.68 26.53 -2.16
N HIS A 86 -43.66 27.45 -2.24
CA HIS A 86 -44.50 27.63 -3.43
C HIS A 86 -43.68 28.07 -4.65
N GLU A 87 -42.77 29.03 -4.49
CA GLU A 87 -41.87 29.49 -5.56
C GLU A 87 -40.95 28.37 -6.04
N THR A 88 -40.43 27.54 -5.12
CA THR A 88 -39.63 26.35 -5.45
C THR A 88 -40.45 25.33 -6.23
N THR A 89 -41.69 25.05 -5.82
CA THR A 89 -42.60 24.16 -6.54
C THR A 89 -42.90 24.69 -7.96
N LEU A 90 -43.13 26.00 -8.11
CA LEU A 90 -43.34 26.60 -9.43
C LEU A 90 -42.08 26.57 -10.31
N ALA A 91 -40.90 26.74 -9.73
CA ALA A 91 -39.63 26.62 -10.45
C ALA A 91 -39.40 25.19 -10.95
N LEU A 92 -39.67 24.18 -10.10
CA LEU A 92 -39.62 22.77 -10.48
C LEU A 92 -40.63 22.45 -11.59
N GLY A 93 -41.87 22.94 -11.51
CA GLY A 93 -42.85 22.75 -12.58
C GLY A 93 -42.44 23.37 -13.92
N ARG A 94 -41.78 24.54 -13.90
CA ARG A 94 -41.22 25.17 -15.12
C ARG A 94 -40.08 24.37 -15.72
N LEU A 95 -39.21 23.79 -14.88
CA LEU A 95 -38.14 22.90 -15.31
C LEU A 95 -38.69 21.60 -15.91
N GLU A 96 -39.71 20.99 -15.30
CA GLU A 96 -40.37 19.81 -15.87
C GLU A 96 -40.95 20.09 -17.26
N GLY A 97 -41.55 21.26 -17.47
CA GLY A 97 -42.03 21.69 -18.79
C GLY A 97 -40.91 21.76 -19.83
N HIS A 98 -39.74 22.32 -19.45
CA HIS A 98 -38.57 22.38 -20.31
C HIS A 98 -37.98 21.00 -20.63
N VAL A 99 -37.92 20.11 -19.64
CA VAL A 99 -37.44 18.73 -19.83
C VAL A 99 -38.39 17.95 -20.75
N LYS A 100 -39.70 18.15 -20.64
CA LYS A 100 -40.70 17.56 -21.55
C LYS A 100 -40.62 18.12 -22.97
N ALA A 101 -40.21 19.38 -23.13
CA ALA A 101 -40.01 20.02 -24.43
C ALA A 101 -38.66 19.67 -25.07
N MET A 102 -37.77 19.01 -24.35
CA MET A 102 -36.45 18.65 -24.87
C MET A 102 -36.59 17.55 -25.94
N PRO A 103 -35.92 17.69 -27.09
CA PRO A 103 -35.88 16.65 -28.11
C PRO A 103 -35.48 15.28 -27.52
N ARG A 104 -36.21 14.22 -27.87
CA ARG A 104 -35.96 12.85 -27.36
C ARG A 104 -34.49 12.42 -27.51
N HIS A 105 -33.80 12.85 -28.56
CA HIS A 105 -32.39 12.52 -28.79
C HIS A 105 -31.43 13.17 -27.79
N LEU A 106 -31.74 14.35 -27.24
CA LEU A 106 -30.92 15.00 -26.21
C LEU A 106 -31.11 14.30 -24.86
N ILE A 107 -32.35 13.92 -24.52
CA ILE A 107 -32.65 13.13 -23.32
C ILE A 107 -31.92 11.78 -23.38
N GLU A 108 -31.92 11.12 -24.54
CA GLU A 108 -31.22 9.85 -24.73
C GLU A 108 -29.69 10.00 -24.66
N HIS A 109 -29.14 11.06 -25.27
CA HIS A 109 -27.71 11.38 -25.16
C HIS A 109 -27.29 11.63 -23.71
N ASP A 110 -28.07 12.38 -22.94
CA ASP A 110 -27.78 12.62 -21.52
C ASP A 110 -27.82 11.32 -20.70
N ARG A 111 -28.79 10.44 -20.98
CA ARG A 111 -28.83 9.09 -20.38
C ARG A 111 -27.59 8.27 -20.71
N GLN A 112 -27.14 8.28 -21.96
CA GLN A 112 -25.92 7.61 -22.38
C GLN A 112 -24.68 8.18 -21.69
N LEU A 113 -24.59 9.50 -21.53
CA LEU A 113 -23.50 10.14 -20.81
C LEU A 113 -23.48 9.78 -19.32
N VAL A 114 -24.65 9.74 -18.67
CA VAL A 114 -24.77 9.31 -17.27
C VAL A 114 -24.32 7.85 -17.14
N HIS A 115 -24.85 6.96 -18.00
CA HIS A 115 -24.48 5.55 -18.00
C HIS A 115 -22.97 5.33 -18.25
N MET A 116 -22.38 6.05 -19.22
CA MET A 116 -20.94 5.97 -19.49
C MET A 116 -20.11 6.47 -18.30
N ARG A 117 -20.57 7.51 -17.58
CA ARG A 117 -19.89 7.99 -16.37
C ARG A 117 -19.95 6.96 -15.25
N GLU A 118 -21.09 6.30 -15.05
CA GLU A 118 -21.24 5.21 -14.09
C GLU A 118 -20.31 4.04 -14.44
N MET A 119 -20.31 3.58 -15.69
CA MET A 119 -19.40 2.53 -16.15
C MET A 119 -17.92 2.86 -15.92
N VAL A 120 -17.51 4.10 -16.22
CA VAL A 120 -16.13 4.54 -15.98
C VAL A 120 -15.83 4.60 -14.48
N HIS A 121 -16.78 5.06 -13.67
CA HIS A 121 -16.62 5.10 -12.22
C HIS A 121 -16.49 3.70 -11.61
N ASP A 122 -17.32 2.75 -12.04
CA ASP A 122 -17.28 1.36 -11.60
C ASP A 122 -15.98 0.66 -12.06
N ALA A 123 -15.54 0.93 -13.29
CA ALA A 123 -14.25 0.45 -13.78
C ALA A 123 -13.07 1.00 -12.97
N LEU A 124 -13.09 2.28 -12.61
CA LEU A 124 -12.04 2.89 -11.77
C LEU A 124 -12.09 2.37 -10.34
N THR A 125 -13.27 2.13 -9.80
CA THR A 125 -13.45 1.60 -8.44
C THR A 125 -12.98 0.15 -8.38
N SER A 126 -13.41 -0.69 -9.31
CA SER A 126 -12.96 -2.09 -9.40
C SER A 126 -11.45 -2.23 -9.66
N ALA A 127 -10.82 -1.26 -10.32
CA ALA A 127 -9.37 -1.21 -10.46
C ALA A 127 -8.62 -0.80 -9.16
N ARG A 128 -9.34 -0.23 -8.17
CA ARG A 128 -8.78 0.26 -6.89
C ARG A 128 -9.11 -0.61 -5.69
N THR A 129 -10.19 -1.37 -5.76
CA THR A 129 -10.62 -2.32 -4.74
C THR A 129 -10.28 -3.73 -5.17
N LEU A 130 -9.94 -4.60 -4.23
CA LEU A 130 -9.84 -6.02 -4.54
C LEU A 130 -11.27 -6.59 -4.61
N ALA A 131 -11.55 -7.41 -5.63
CA ALA A 131 -12.87 -8.05 -5.75
C ALA A 131 -13.18 -8.97 -4.55
N TYR A 132 -12.13 -9.45 -3.87
CA TYR A 132 -12.20 -10.24 -2.65
C TYR A 132 -11.03 -9.85 -1.75
N PRO A 133 -11.21 -9.90 -0.41
CA PRO A 133 -10.10 -9.72 0.52
C PRO A 133 -8.95 -10.68 0.21
N MET A 134 -7.75 -10.14 0.14
CA MET A 134 -6.52 -10.88 -0.10
C MET A 134 -5.94 -11.34 1.24
N ALA A 135 -5.75 -12.65 1.41
CA ALA A 135 -5.12 -13.23 2.57
C ALA A 135 -3.60 -13.35 2.37
N LEU A 136 -2.85 -12.67 3.25
CA LEU A 136 -1.41 -12.57 3.19
C LEU A 136 -0.77 -13.16 4.44
N LEU A 137 0.34 -13.88 4.30
CA LEU A 137 1.10 -14.41 5.44
C LEU A 137 2.53 -13.86 5.41
N PRO A 138 3.04 -13.30 6.51
CA PRO A 138 4.45 -12.95 6.63
C PRO A 138 5.34 -14.16 6.38
N PHE A 139 6.42 -13.97 5.62
CA PHE A 139 7.29 -15.06 5.21
C PHE A 139 7.97 -15.78 6.39
N ASP A 140 8.31 -15.08 7.46
CA ASP A 140 8.94 -15.71 8.63
C ASP A 140 7.98 -16.67 9.32
N VAL A 141 6.70 -16.29 9.41
CA VAL A 141 5.63 -17.14 9.94
C VAL A 141 5.40 -18.35 9.05
N PHE A 142 5.45 -18.15 7.73
CA PHE A 142 5.40 -19.22 6.73
C PHE A 142 6.55 -20.22 6.92
N LYS A 143 7.79 -19.73 6.96
CA LYS A 143 9.02 -20.51 7.08
C LYS A 143 9.09 -21.28 8.40
N ALA A 144 8.71 -20.65 9.52
CA ALA A 144 8.61 -21.31 10.82
C ALA A 144 7.56 -22.44 10.83
N GLY A 145 6.61 -22.40 9.90
CA GLY A 145 5.57 -23.42 9.75
C GLY A 145 6.08 -24.77 9.28
N GLY A 146 7.20 -24.82 8.55
CA GLY A 146 7.85 -26.04 8.05
C GLY A 146 7.13 -26.75 6.88
N GLN A 147 5.89 -26.36 6.59
CA GLN A 147 5.02 -26.96 5.57
C GLN A 147 3.91 -26.00 5.16
N LEU A 148 3.30 -26.23 3.99
CA LEU A 148 2.06 -25.57 3.60
C LEU A 148 0.93 -25.97 4.56
N ARG A 149 0.21 -24.98 5.10
CA ARG A 149 -0.93 -25.16 6.01
C ARG A 149 -2.20 -24.64 5.36
N SER A 150 -3.34 -25.18 5.76
CA SER A 150 -4.65 -24.70 5.31
C SER A 150 -4.90 -23.26 5.75
N HIS A 151 -5.78 -22.56 5.02
CA HIS A 151 -6.20 -21.21 5.36
C HIS A 151 -6.79 -21.15 6.78
N GLU A 152 -7.59 -22.15 7.16
CA GLU A 152 -8.23 -22.27 8.47
C GLU A 152 -7.21 -22.35 9.60
N GLN A 153 -6.15 -23.14 9.43
CA GLN A 153 -5.06 -23.27 10.39
C GLN A 153 -4.24 -21.98 10.55
N LEU A 154 -4.21 -21.15 9.52
CA LEU A 154 -3.46 -19.89 9.50
C LEU A 154 -4.33 -18.68 9.80
N ARG A 155 -5.66 -18.82 9.91
CA ARG A 155 -6.63 -17.70 9.98
C ARG A 155 -6.27 -16.62 11.00
N ALA A 156 -5.78 -17.01 12.18
CA ALA A 156 -5.38 -16.06 13.23
C ALA A 156 -4.08 -15.29 12.95
N ARG A 157 -3.32 -15.70 11.92
CA ARG A 157 -2.02 -15.14 11.52
C ARG A 157 -2.06 -14.49 10.13
N LEU A 158 -3.16 -14.65 9.39
CA LEU A 158 -3.33 -14.04 8.07
C LEU A 158 -3.64 -12.55 8.22
N ILE A 159 -3.03 -11.75 7.35
CA ILE A 159 -3.34 -10.34 7.18
C ILE A 159 -4.32 -10.26 6.02
N MET A 160 -5.53 -9.79 6.29
CA MET A 160 -6.55 -9.59 5.26
C MET A 160 -6.40 -8.17 4.71
N VAL A 161 -6.33 -8.05 3.39
CA VAL A 161 -6.19 -6.77 2.69
C VAL A 161 -7.35 -6.60 1.73
N GLU A 162 -8.08 -5.49 1.82
CA GLU A 162 -9.30 -5.27 1.03
C GLU A 162 -9.08 -4.33 -0.17
N ASP A 163 -8.01 -3.53 -0.15
CA ASP A 163 -7.74 -2.56 -1.20
C ASP A 163 -6.26 -2.52 -1.65
N TYR A 164 -6.03 -1.96 -2.85
CA TYR A 164 -4.68 -1.85 -3.41
C TYR A 164 -3.76 -0.86 -2.67
N PRO A 165 -4.24 0.30 -2.15
CA PRO A 165 -3.43 1.18 -1.32
C PRO A 165 -2.82 0.48 -0.09
N GLU A 166 -3.63 -0.26 0.67
CA GLU A 166 -3.19 -1.05 1.81
C GLU A 166 -2.21 -2.14 1.38
N LEU A 167 -2.51 -2.87 0.30
CA LEU A 167 -1.60 -3.86 -0.28
C LEU A 167 -0.23 -3.25 -0.61
N SER A 168 -0.23 -2.06 -1.23
CA SER A 168 1.00 -1.36 -1.60
C SER A 168 1.80 -0.94 -0.36
N LEU A 169 1.14 -0.42 0.67
CA LEU A 169 1.79 -0.06 1.93
C LEU A 169 2.36 -1.28 2.65
N LEU A 170 1.60 -2.38 2.67
CA LEU A 170 2.03 -3.63 3.30
C LEU A 170 3.23 -4.23 2.57
N VAL A 171 3.22 -4.30 1.23
CA VAL A 171 4.37 -4.78 0.45
C VAL A 171 5.60 -3.89 0.64
N LYS A 172 5.42 -2.58 0.85
CA LYS A 172 6.55 -1.68 1.16
C LYS A 172 7.12 -1.88 2.55
N ARG A 173 6.26 -2.13 3.56
CA ARG A 173 6.67 -2.32 4.97
C ARG A 173 7.18 -3.73 5.25
N CYS A 174 6.58 -4.70 4.58
CA CYS A 174 6.79 -6.13 4.74
C CYS A 174 7.00 -6.74 3.34
N PRO A 175 8.20 -6.55 2.74
CA PRO A 175 8.49 -7.02 1.39
C PRO A 175 8.39 -8.55 1.24
N PHE A 176 8.31 -9.28 2.36
CA PHE A 176 8.28 -10.74 2.40
C PHE A 176 6.89 -11.21 2.84
N THR A 177 5.98 -11.14 1.89
CA THR A 177 4.60 -11.57 2.09
C THR A 177 4.26 -12.65 1.07
N VAL A 178 3.88 -13.82 1.57
CA VAL A 178 3.40 -14.93 0.74
C VAL A 178 1.90 -14.75 0.55
N PHE A 179 1.45 -14.75 -0.70
CA PHE A 179 0.04 -14.76 -1.01
C PHE A 179 -0.52 -16.17 -0.80
N PHE A 180 -1.53 -16.28 0.07
CA PHE A 180 -2.27 -17.52 0.30
C PHE A 180 -3.61 -17.41 -0.43
N SER A 181 -3.70 -17.98 -1.63
CA SER A 181 -4.98 -18.14 -2.31
C SER A 181 -5.87 -19.12 -1.55
N HIS A 182 -7.19 -18.87 -1.54
CA HIS A 182 -8.21 -19.81 -1.04
C HIS A 182 -8.23 -21.17 -1.77
N GLN A 183 -7.53 -21.30 -2.90
CA GLN A 183 -7.45 -22.53 -3.69
C GLN A 183 -6.06 -23.16 -3.55
N TRP A 184 -5.80 -23.83 -2.43
CA TRP A 184 -4.72 -24.82 -2.37
C TRP A 184 -5.33 -26.19 -2.63
N LEU A 185 -4.61 -27.04 -3.37
CA LEU A 185 -5.12 -28.16 -4.18
C LEU A 185 -5.82 -29.29 -3.41
N GLY A 186 -6.02 -29.17 -2.09
CA GLY A 186 -6.77 -30.13 -1.29
C GLY A 186 -7.28 -29.53 0.02
N CYS A 187 -8.51 -29.90 0.41
CA CYS A 187 -9.13 -29.48 1.67
C CYS A 187 -8.40 -30.00 2.92
N SER A 188 -7.57 -31.04 2.79
CA SER A 188 -6.90 -31.73 3.90
C SER A 188 -5.36 -31.71 3.83
N LEU A 189 -4.79 -31.78 2.62
CA LEU A 189 -3.36 -31.77 2.35
C LEU A 189 -3.10 -30.81 1.19
N PRO A 190 -2.80 -29.53 1.48
CA PRO A 190 -2.61 -28.54 0.42
C PRO A 190 -1.38 -28.81 -0.46
N ASP A 191 -0.42 -29.60 0.05
CA ASP A 191 0.88 -29.86 -0.59
C ASP A 191 1.48 -31.19 -0.10
N PRO A 192 0.93 -32.35 -0.52
CA PRO A 192 1.34 -33.65 -0.01
C PRO A 192 2.80 -33.98 -0.33
N SER A 193 3.35 -33.47 -1.44
CA SER A 193 4.74 -33.69 -1.85
C SER A 193 5.72 -32.62 -1.35
N ARG A 194 5.24 -31.56 -0.69
CA ARG A 194 6.03 -30.38 -0.25
C ARG A 194 6.69 -29.60 -1.39
N GLU A 195 6.37 -29.89 -2.65
CA GLU A 195 7.00 -29.25 -3.81
C GLU A 195 6.71 -27.75 -3.84
N HIS A 196 5.50 -27.34 -3.47
CA HIS A 196 5.13 -25.92 -3.44
C HIS A 196 5.76 -25.19 -2.26
N TYR A 197 5.77 -25.80 -1.07
CA TYR A 197 6.45 -25.25 0.10
C TYR A 197 7.92 -24.96 -0.23
N LEU A 198 8.61 -25.95 -0.79
CA LEU A 198 10.01 -25.85 -1.18
C LEU A 198 10.21 -24.82 -2.30
N ALA A 199 9.33 -24.77 -3.31
CA ALA A 199 9.43 -23.76 -4.36
C ALA A 199 9.27 -22.33 -3.81
N ILE A 200 8.32 -22.08 -2.90
CA ILE A 200 8.14 -20.76 -2.28
C ILE A 200 9.38 -20.40 -1.46
N GLN A 201 9.88 -21.36 -0.68
CA GLN A 201 11.12 -21.25 0.08
C GLN A 201 12.32 -20.91 -0.83
N ASP A 202 12.55 -21.66 -1.91
CA ASP A 202 13.65 -21.45 -2.85
C ASP A 202 13.64 -20.05 -3.47
N TYR A 203 12.46 -19.51 -3.73
CA TYR A 203 12.30 -18.15 -4.27
C TYR A 203 12.65 -17.04 -3.28
N THR A 204 12.64 -17.33 -1.97
CA THR A 204 12.66 -16.36 -0.88
C THR A 204 13.90 -16.46 0.00
N HIS A 205 14.82 -17.39 -0.25
CA HIS A 205 15.92 -17.65 0.69
C HIS A 205 17.01 -16.61 0.81
N LEU A 206 17.18 -15.73 -0.18
CA LEU A 206 18.28 -14.77 -0.20
C LEU A 206 17.81 -13.45 -0.84
N PHE A 207 17.89 -12.35 -0.10
CA PHE A 207 17.48 -11.02 -0.52
C PHE A 207 18.67 -10.11 -0.78
N VAL A 208 18.51 -9.12 -1.67
CA VAL A 208 19.53 -8.08 -1.85
C VAL A 208 19.75 -7.35 -0.53
N GLY A 209 21.01 -7.24 -0.11
CA GLY A 209 21.44 -6.71 1.17
C GLY A 209 21.60 -7.75 2.27
N GLU A 210 21.10 -8.98 2.07
CA GLU A 210 21.24 -10.06 3.06
C GLU A 210 22.68 -10.54 3.15
N ARG A 211 23.13 -10.76 4.40
CA ARG A 211 24.43 -11.32 4.71
C ARG A 211 24.38 -12.83 4.59
N VAL A 212 25.38 -13.39 3.92
CA VAL A 212 25.47 -14.83 3.66
C VAL A 212 26.89 -15.31 3.89
N PHE A 213 27.01 -16.54 4.35
CA PHE A 213 28.29 -17.24 4.46
C PHE A 213 28.39 -18.28 3.34
N HIS A 214 29.55 -18.31 2.68
CA HIS A 214 29.92 -19.37 1.75
C HIS A 214 31.18 -20.08 2.27
N PRO A 215 31.21 -21.43 2.36
CA PRO A 215 32.36 -22.15 2.93
C PRO A 215 33.72 -21.82 2.33
N THR A 216 33.77 -21.47 1.04
CA THR A 216 35.02 -21.15 0.33
C THR A 216 35.36 -19.65 0.30
N HIS A 217 34.35 -18.78 0.28
CA HIS A 217 34.54 -17.34 0.07
C HIS A 217 34.33 -16.53 1.36
N GLY A 218 33.95 -17.20 2.45
CA GLY A 218 33.64 -16.56 3.71
C GLY A 218 32.32 -15.77 3.65
N PRO A 219 32.20 -14.71 4.46
CA PRO A 219 31.01 -13.88 4.53
C PRO A 219 30.89 -12.93 3.32
N GLY A 220 29.66 -12.63 2.93
CA GLY A 220 29.34 -11.77 1.81
C GLY A 220 27.94 -11.19 1.88
N THR A 221 27.63 -10.31 0.93
CA THR A 221 26.35 -9.61 0.83
C THR A 221 25.73 -9.88 -0.54
N VAL A 222 24.47 -10.30 -0.57
CA VAL A 222 23.74 -10.46 -1.83
C VAL A 222 23.53 -9.07 -2.46
N ILE A 223 24.09 -8.82 -3.63
CA ILE A 223 23.98 -7.53 -4.33
C ILE A 223 22.90 -7.53 -5.41
N SER A 224 22.53 -8.70 -5.93
CA SER A 224 21.49 -8.85 -6.95
C SER A 224 20.69 -10.13 -6.75
N ALA A 225 19.38 -10.07 -6.96
CA ALA A 225 18.49 -11.22 -6.84
C ALA A 225 17.50 -11.24 -8.00
N THR A 226 17.77 -12.09 -8.99
CA THR A 226 16.87 -12.36 -10.12
C THR A 226 16.23 -13.74 -9.98
N PRO A 227 15.05 -14.01 -10.59
CA PRO A 227 14.48 -15.35 -10.55
C PRO A 227 15.49 -16.41 -11.01
N GLY A 228 15.83 -17.35 -10.12
CA GLY A 228 16.80 -18.43 -10.37
C GLY A 228 18.29 -18.07 -10.27
N SER A 229 18.67 -16.82 -9.98
CA SER A 229 20.07 -16.42 -9.80
C SER A 229 20.27 -15.39 -8.68
N ARG A 230 21.38 -15.48 -7.96
CA ARG A 230 21.79 -14.56 -6.90
C ARG A 230 23.22 -14.15 -7.13
N GLU A 231 23.51 -12.86 -7.07
CA GLU A 231 24.88 -12.37 -7.12
C GLU A 231 25.28 -11.91 -5.73
N VAL A 232 26.41 -12.42 -5.24
CA VAL A 232 26.93 -12.16 -3.89
C VAL A 232 28.29 -11.50 -4.04
N LYS A 233 28.47 -10.37 -3.36
CA LYS A 233 29.77 -9.72 -3.18
C LYS A 233 30.32 -10.12 -1.82
N PHE A 234 31.41 -10.88 -1.82
CA PHE A 234 32.08 -11.32 -0.60
C PHE A 234 32.98 -10.24 -0.02
N ASP A 235 33.30 -10.37 1.27
CA ASP A 235 34.10 -9.39 2.00
C ASP A 235 35.58 -9.38 1.55
N ASP A 236 36.03 -10.46 0.90
CA ASP A 236 37.33 -10.53 0.21
C ASP A 236 37.38 -9.68 -1.09
N GLY A 237 36.25 -9.08 -1.48
CA GLY A 237 36.09 -8.27 -2.69
C GLY A 237 35.65 -9.04 -3.92
N SER A 238 35.61 -10.38 -3.87
CA SER A 238 35.14 -11.21 -4.97
C SER A 238 33.63 -11.10 -5.17
N THR A 239 33.16 -11.39 -6.38
CA THR A 239 31.72 -11.39 -6.71
C THR A 239 31.38 -12.66 -7.47
N HIS A 240 30.37 -13.39 -7.00
CA HIS A 240 29.96 -14.66 -7.61
C HIS A 240 28.46 -14.71 -7.84
N ALA A 241 28.08 -15.26 -8.99
CA ALA A 241 26.69 -15.56 -9.32
C ALA A 241 26.38 -17.04 -9.01
N TYR A 242 25.36 -17.25 -8.19
CA TYR A 242 24.84 -18.55 -7.80
C TYR A 242 23.52 -18.82 -8.52
N LYS A 243 23.35 -20.03 -9.04
CA LYS A 243 22.07 -20.52 -9.59
C LYS A 243 21.28 -21.24 -8.49
N THR A 244 19.98 -21.46 -8.70
CA THR A 244 19.08 -22.11 -7.71
C THR A 244 19.67 -23.38 -7.07
N HIS A 245 20.22 -24.30 -7.86
CA HIS A 245 20.80 -25.55 -7.36
C HIS A 245 22.08 -25.36 -6.52
N SER A 246 22.69 -24.17 -6.56
CA SER A 246 23.86 -23.80 -5.76
C SER A 246 23.52 -22.93 -4.56
N PHE A 247 22.24 -22.58 -4.34
CA PHE A 247 21.83 -21.78 -3.18
C PHE A 247 22.11 -22.50 -1.85
N GLY A 248 22.13 -23.83 -1.83
CA GLY A 248 22.51 -24.60 -0.64
C GLY A 248 23.95 -24.37 -0.15
N LYS A 249 24.79 -23.68 -0.94
CA LYS A 249 26.14 -23.28 -0.55
C LYS A 249 26.18 -21.94 0.19
N LEU A 250 25.06 -21.22 0.21
CA LEU A 250 24.92 -19.93 0.85
C LEU A 250 24.07 -20.11 2.11
N THR A 251 24.67 -19.87 3.27
CA THR A 251 23.96 -19.90 4.55
C THR A 251 23.67 -18.46 4.96
N PRO A 252 22.41 -18.07 5.18
CA PRO A 252 22.10 -16.76 5.75
C PRO A 252 22.88 -16.56 7.06
N LEU A 253 23.61 -15.45 7.16
CA LEU A 253 24.23 -15.03 8.41
C LEU A 253 23.14 -14.29 9.20
N ASP A 254 22.55 -14.98 10.18
CA ASP A 254 21.68 -14.31 11.14
C ASP A 254 22.50 -13.22 11.84
N SER A 255 21.98 -12.00 11.86
CA SER A 255 22.65 -10.83 12.44
C SER A 255 23.07 -11.03 13.92
N GLU A 256 22.41 -11.94 14.64
CA GLU A 256 22.80 -12.32 16.00
C GLU A 256 24.02 -13.24 16.06
N VAL A 257 24.20 -14.13 15.08
CA VAL A 257 25.34 -15.05 15.01
C VAL A 257 26.61 -14.30 14.59
N GLU A 258 26.48 -13.31 13.69
CA GLU A 258 27.57 -12.42 13.27
C GLU A 258 28.18 -11.69 14.48
N LEU A 259 27.34 -11.22 15.41
CA LEU A 259 27.77 -10.61 16.67
C LEU A 259 28.49 -11.60 17.61
N SER A 260 28.15 -12.88 17.57
CA SER A 260 28.81 -13.91 18.39
C SER A 260 30.19 -14.29 17.85
N MET A 261 30.34 -14.41 16.53
CA MET A 261 31.60 -14.80 15.88
C MET A 261 32.65 -13.68 15.91
N CYS A 262 32.24 -12.42 15.71
CA CYS A 262 33.13 -11.27 15.86
C CYS A 262 33.64 -11.10 17.30
N ARG A 263 32.85 -11.50 18.31
CA ARG A 263 33.25 -11.44 19.72
C ARG A 263 34.29 -12.51 20.07
N SER A 264 34.22 -13.71 19.49
CA SER A 264 35.23 -14.75 19.74
C SER A 264 36.59 -14.39 19.15
N GLU A 265 36.64 -13.85 17.92
CA GLU A 265 37.91 -13.46 17.30
C GLU A 265 38.56 -12.26 18.01
N SER A 266 37.75 -11.28 18.44
CA SER A 266 38.25 -10.14 19.22
C SER A 266 38.75 -10.56 20.60
N ALA A 267 38.07 -11.52 21.25
CA ALA A 267 38.51 -12.05 22.54
C ALA A 267 39.80 -12.87 22.42
N GLU A 268 40.00 -13.58 21.32
CA GLU A 268 41.21 -14.36 21.07
C GLU A 268 42.40 -13.47 20.68
N ALA A 269 42.17 -12.42 19.89
CA ALA A 269 43.17 -11.38 19.62
C ALA A 269 43.61 -10.64 20.89
N ALA A 270 42.68 -10.33 21.81
CA ALA A 270 43.00 -9.71 23.10
C ALA A 270 43.77 -10.66 24.04
N ARG A 271 43.52 -11.97 23.98
CA ARG A 271 44.32 -12.98 24.71
C ARG A 271 45.73 -13.13 24.13
N CYS A 272 45.90 -12.90 22.84
CA CYS A 272 47.22 -12.92 22.21
C CYS A 272 48.07 -11.70 22.61
N SER A 273 47.47 -10.50 22.72
CA SER A 273 48.22 -9.30 23.11
C SER A 273 48.69 -9.33 24.58
N THR A 274 47.91 -9.91 25.48
CA THR A 274 48.25 -9.99 26.91
C THR A 274 49.42 -10.94 27.22
N ASN A 275 49.67 -11.95 26.38
CA ASN A 275 50.83 -12.83 26.54
C ASN A 275 52.15 -12.18 26.08
N VAL A 276 52.13 -11.24 25.14
CA VAL A 276 53.34 -10.55 24.68
C VAL A 276 53.86 -9.59 25.76
N ASP A 277 52.97 -8.90 26.47
CA ASP A 277 53.35 -8.02 27.57
C ASP A 277 53.86 -8.80 28.79
N ALA A 278 53.28 -9.98 29.08
CA ALA A 278 53.76 -10.85 30.17
C ALA A 278 55.17 -11.42 29.90
N LEU A 279 55.47 -11.81 28.65
CA LEU A 279 56.81 -12.29 28.24
C LEU A 279 57.86 -11.18 28.22
N ALA A 280 57.46 -9.94 27.91
CA ALA A 280 58.36 -8.77 27.96
C ALA A 280 58.75 -8.41 29.40
N ASP A 281 57.86 -8.60 30.37
CA ASP A 281 58.12 -8.30 31.79
C ASP A 281 59.00 -9.38 32.46
N GLU A 282 58.85 -10.64 32.05
CA GLU A 282 59.68 -11.75 32.53
C GLU A 282 61.13 -11.68 31.99
N SER A 283 61.31 -11.16 30.77
CA SER A 283 62.63 -10.90 30.17
C SER A 283 63.37 -9.73 30.85
N ARG A 284 62.67 -8.75 31.41
CA ARG A 284 63.30 -7.66 32.20
C ARG A 284 63.80 -8.16 33.55
N LYS A 285 63.05 -9.04 34.21
CA LYS A 285 63.47 -9.66 35.48
C LYS A 285 64.72 -10.53 35.36
N THR A 286 64.94 -11.18 34.22
CA THR A 286 66.13 -12.01 33.99
C THR A 286 67.37 -11.22 33.59
N LEU A 287 67.21 -10.00 33.05
CA LEU A 287 68.33 -9.12 32.65
C LEU A 287 68.79 -8.16 33.76
N GLY A 288 68.11 -8.09 34.91
CA GLY A 288 68.57 -7.31 36.06
C GLY A 288 68.64 -5.80 35.80
N ILE A 289 67.67 -5.26 35.06
CA ILE A 289 67.42 -3.82 34.90
C ILE A 289 66.16 -3.45 35.69
#